data_AF-A0A962MLU8-F1
#
_entry.id   AF-A0A962MLU8-F1
#
_cell.length_a   1.000
_cell.length_b   1.000
_cell.length_c   1.000
_cell.angle_alpha   90.00
_cell.angle_beta   90.00
_cell.angle_gamma   90.00
#
_symmetry.space_group_name_H-M   'P 1'
#
loop_
_entity.id
_entity.type
_entity.pdbx_description
1 polymer ?
#
loop_
_entity_poly.entity_id
_entity_poly.type
_entity_poly.pdbx_seq_one_letter_code
_entity_poly.pdbx_strand_id
1 'polypeptide(L)'
;LTHLPEAREQPPLSAALATLQRLLDQDLEPDPNGGRRLKEGVAPDRQISITDPEMRHGRKSAKRRIDGYKRHILRDLDEQLILAADVRPANEPEHHALEPMLIASELQDRQLSELHIDRGYLGSEWIAWLDARETPLVCKPWPAQAVKGHFSKRDFQLDLERLQATCPAGVSVPIRPGTVTHFPAVRCQ
;
A
#
# COMPACT_ATOMS: atom_id res chain seq x y z
N LEU A 1 -4.09 -5.11 -41.80
CA LEU A 1 -3.22 -3.97 -41.40
C LEU A 1 -1.95 -3.83 -42.25
N THR A 2 -1.82 -4.56 -43.36
CA THR A 2 -0.67 -4.50 -44.28
C THR A 2 -0.65 -3.26 -45.18
N HIS A 3 -1.72 -2.45 -45.14
CA HIS A 3 -1.98 -1.42 -46.14
C HIS A 3 -1.68 0.02 -45.70
N LEU A 4 -1.22 0.26 -44.46
CA LEU A 4 -0.94 1.61 -43.93
C LEU A 4 0.27 1.59 -42.95
N PRO A 5 1.50 1.33 -43.43
CA PRO A 5 2.67 1.18 -42.55
C PRO A 5 2.98 2.46 -41.78
N GLU A 6 2.97 3.63 -42.43
CA GLU A 6 3.27 4.92 -41.78
C GLU A 6 2.25 5.27 -40.69
N ALA A 7 0.95 5.03 -40.94
CA ALA A 7 -0.10 5.32 -39.96
C ALA A 7 0.03 4.45 -38.70
N ARG A 8 0.61 3.24 -38.78
CA ARG A 8 0.80 2.36 -37.61
C ARG A 8 1.83 2.88 -36.63
N GLU A 9 2.76 3.70 -37.09
CA GLU A 9 3.80 4.29 -36.24
C GLU A 9 3.35 5.63 -35.63
N GLN A 10 2.29 6.23 -36.16
CA GLN A 10 1.79 7.52 -35.72
C GLN A 10 0.54 7.41 -34.81
N PRO A 11 0.41 8.30 -33.81
CA PRO A 11 -0.83 8.40 -33.05
C PRO A 11 -1.98 8.91 -33.93
N PRO A 12 -3.24 8.50 -33.68
CA PRO A 12 -3.68 7.70 -32.52
C PRO A 12 -3.54 6.18 -32.71
N LEU A 13 -3.22 5.70 -33.92
CA LEU A 13 -3.21 4.26 -34.21
C LEU A 13 -2.07 3.52 -33.50
N SER A 14 -0.87 4.09 -33.42
CA SER A 14 0.25 3.48 -32.68
C SER A 14 -0.07 3.31 -31.18
N ALA A 15 -0.70 4.31 -30.56
CA ALA A 15 -1.15 4.26 -29.18
C ALA A 15 -2.22 3.17 -28.97
N ALA A 16 -3.22 3.10 -29.86
CA ALA A 16 -4.26 2.07 -29.79
C ALA A 16 -3.69 0.66 -29.95
N LEU A 17 -2.73 0.45 -30.85
CA LEU A 17 -2.04 -0.82 -31.02
C LEU A 17 -1.20 -1.18 -29.80
N ALA A 18 -0.53 -0.22 -29.17
CA ALA A 18 0.21 -0.44 -27.93
C ALA A 18 -0.73 -0.84 -26.77
N THR A 19 -1.89 -0.19 -26.64
CA THR A 19 -2.92 -0.57 -25.66
C THR A 19 -3.45 -1.98 -25.93
N LEU A 20 -3.77 -2.30 -27.20
CA LEU A 20 -4.21 -3.64 -27.57
C LEU A 20 -3.16 -4.70 -27.22
N GLN A 21 -1.90 -4.46 -27.57
CA GLN A 21 -0.80 -5.38 -27.25
C GLN A 21 -0.69 -5.61 -25.74
N ARG A 22 -0.73 -4.54 -24.93
CA ARG A 22 -0.72 -4.64 -23.47
C ARG A 22 -1.90 -5.48 -22.95
N LEU A 23 -3.12 -5.25 -23.42
CA LEU A 23 -4.29 -6.00 -22.98
C LEU A 23 -4.17 -7.49 -23.36
N LEU A 24 -3.69 -7.78 -24.57
CA LEU A 24 -3.43 -9.15 -25.00
C LEU A 24 -2.39 -9.83 -24.11
N ASP A 25 -1.33 -9.15 -23.70
CA ASP A 25 -0.26 -9.72 -22.86
C ASP A 25 -0.67 -9.84 -21.38
N GLN A 26 -1.60 -8.99 -20.93
CA GLN A 26 -2.22 -9.11 -19.61
C GLN A 26 -3.12 -10.34 -19.48
N ASP A 27 -3.88 -10.66 -20.54
CA ASP A 27 -4.97 -11.64 -20.49
C ASP A 27 -4.65 -12.96 -21.18
N LEU A 28 -3.69 -12.98 -22.10
CA LEU A 28 -3.41 -14.15 -22.93
C LEU A 28 -1.97 -14.62 -22.83
N GLU A 29 -1.79 -15.93 -22.87
CA GLU A 29 -0.51 -16.63 -23.00
C GLU A 29 -0.52 -17.59 -24.20
N PRO A 30 0.65 -18.01 -24.72
CA PRO A 30 0.71 -19.00 -25.79
C PRO A 30 0.02 -20.32 -25.41
N ASP A 31 -0.81 -20.85 -26.31
CA ASP A 31 -1.41 -22.18 -26.13
C ASP A 31 -0.44 -23.28 -26.64
N PRO A 32 -0.20 -24.36 -25.88
CA PRO A 32 0.61 -25.50 -26.32
C PRO A 32 0.12 -26.14 -27.64
N ASN A 33 -1.17 -26.04 -27.95
CA ASN A 33 -1.78 -26.59 -29.17
C ASN A 33 -1.84 -25.58 -30.32
N GLY A 34 -1.21 -24.41 -30.16
CA GLY A 34 -1.19 -23.32 -31.13
C GLY A 34 -2.24 -22.25 -30.84
N GLY A 35 -1.87 -20.99 -31.12
CA GLY A 35 -2.71 -19.82 -30.83
C GLY A 35 -2.44 -19.25 -29.43
N ARG A 36 -3.49 -18.69 -28.82
CA ARG A 36 -3.43 -18.04 -27.49
C ARG A 36 -4.57 -18.56 -26.62
N ARG A 37 -4.33 -18.68 -25.32
CA ARG A 37 -5.34 -19.00 -24.30
C ARG A 37 -5.35 -17.96 -23.19
N LEU A 38 -6.43 -17.93 -22.40
CA LEU A 38 -6.52 -17.07 -21.23
C LEU A 38 -5.47 -17.48 -20.19
N LYS A 39 -4.77 -16.49 -19.65
CA LYS A 39 -3.82 -16.67 -18.56
C LYS A 39 -4.56 -16.88 -17.24
N GLU A 40 -4.08 -17.81 -16.42
CA GLU A 40 -4.60 -17.96 -15.06
C GLU A 40 -4.07 -16.86 -14.13
N GLY A 41 -4.97 -16.31 -13.30
CA GLY A 41 -4.65 -15.25 -12.35
C GLY A 41 -4.92 -13.84 -12.88
N VAL A 42 -4.36 -12.83 -12.22
CA VAL A 42 -4.51 -11.42 -12.57
C VAL A 42 -3.14 -10.81 -12.78
N ALA A 43 -2.92 -10.15 -13.90
CA ALA A 43 -1.67 -9.46 -14.18
C ALA A 43 -1.37 -8.39 -13.09
N PRO A 44 -0.11 -8.31 -12.61
CA PRO A 44 0.29 -7.20 -11.75
C PRO A 44 0.18 -5.89 -12.53
N ASP A 45 -0.16 -4.81 -11.82
CA ASP A 45 -0.36 -3.48 -12.42
C ASP A 45 -1.31 -3.45 -13.64
N ARG A 46 -2.33 -4.33 -13.62
CA ARG A 46 -3.33 -4.47 -14.69
C ARG A 46 -3.89 -3.11 -15.10
N GLN A 47 -3.84 -2.79 -16.40
CA GLN A 47 -4.65 -1.71 -16.96
C GLN A 47 -6.11 -2.15 -17.00
N ILE A 48 -6.99 -1.39 -16.33
CA ILE A 48 -8.41 -1.74 -16.16
C ILE A 48 -9.36 -0.88 -16.99
N SER A 49 -8.83 0.19 -17.59
CA SER A 49 -9.58 1.13 -18.41
C SER A 49 -8.77 1.50 -19.65
N ILE A 50 -9.45 1.57 -20.78
CA ILE A 50 -8.86 1.99 -22.06
C ILE A 50 -8.82 3.52 -22.15
N THR A 51 -9.84 4.20 -21.59
CA THR A 51 -9.95 5.66 -21.61
C THR A 51 -9.13 6.33 -20.52
N ASP A 52 -8.80 5.59 -19.46
CA ASP A 52 -7.97 6.05 -18.36
C ASP A 52 -6.90 4.98 -18.03
N PRO A 53 -5.72 5.05 -18.68
CA PRO A 53 -4.66 4.05 -18.51
C PRO A 53 -4.02 4.01 -17.13
N GLU A 54 -4.24 5.01 -16.27
CA GLU A 54 -3.63 5.11 -14.93
C GLU A 54 -4.53 4.52 -13.83
N MET A 55 -5.81 4.27 -14.11
CA MET A 55 -6.70 3.58 -13.18
C MET A 55 -6.19 2.18 -12.83
N ARG A 56 -6.34 1.79 -11.55
CA ARG A 56 -5.95 0.46 -11.06
C ARG A 56 -7.01 -0.15 -10.17
N HIS A 57 -6.96 -1.48 -10.04
CA HIS A 57 -7.74 -2.20 -9.04
C HIS A 57 -7.11 -2.03 -7.66
N GLY A 58 -7.86 -1.49 -6.71
CA GLY A 58 -7.56 -1.46 -5.29
C GLY A 58 -8.57 -2.25 -4.47
N ARG A 59 -8.31 -2.35 -3.16
CA ARG A 59 -9.26 -2.94 -2.21
C ARG A 59 -9.27 -2.12 -0.93
N LYS A 60 -10.47 -1.79 -0.44
CA LYS A 60 -10.68 -1.28 0.92
C LYS A 60 -10.77 -2.42 1.93
N SER A 61 -11.28 -3.58 1.49
CA SER A 61 -11.36 -4.81 2.26
C SER A 61 -11.46 -6.02 1.34
N ALA A 62 -11.42 -7.24 1.90
CA ALA A 62 -11.65 -8.47 1.14
C ALA A 62 -12.98 -8.46 0.35
N LYS A 63 -14.00 -7.76 0.86
CA LYS A 63 -15.33 -7.66 0.23
C LYS A 63 -15.54 -6.42 -0.62
N ARG A 64 -14.65 -5.42 -0.53
CA ARG A 64 -14.86 -4.11 -1.18
C ARG A 64 -13.69 -3.76 -2.09
N ARG A 65 -13.90 -3.99 -3.38
CA ARG A 65 -12.99 -3.56 -4.46
C ARG A 65 -13.19 -2.07 -4.77
N ILE A 66 -12.14 -1.41 -5.22
CA ILE A 66 -12.14 -0.05 -5.75
C ILE A 66 -11.50 -0.15 -7.13
N ASP A 67 -12.11 0.45 -8.14
CA ASP A 67 -11.57 0.52 -9.50
C ASP A 67 -11.29 2.00 -9.79
N GLY A 68 -10.02 2.41 -9.84
CA GLY A 68 -9.62 3.80 -10.04
C GLY A 68 -8.48 4.24 -9.14
N TYR A 69 -8.74 5.27 -8.32
CA TYR A 69 -7.74 5.98 -7.52
C TYR A 69 -8.13 6.07 -6.04
N LYS A 70 -7.13 6.30 -5.19
CA LYS A 70 -7.26 6.71 -3.79
C LYS A 70 -6.93 8.20 -3.69
N ARG A 71 -7.73 8.92 -2.91
CA ARG A 71 -7.49 10.32 -2.57
C ARG A 71 -6.91 10.41 -1.17
N HIS A 72 -5.84 11.18 -1.04
CA HIS A 72 -5.14 11.48 0.19
C HIS A 72 -5.27 12.98 0.46
N ILE A 73 -5.55 13.37 1.70
CA ILE A 73 -5.75 14.76 2.10
C ILE A 73 -4.91 15.04 3.34
N LEU A 74 -4.08 16.09 3.29
CA LEU A 74 -3.37 16.63 4.43
C LEU A 74 -4.14 17.84 4.89
N ARG A 75 -4.41 17.88 6.19
CA ARG A 75 -5.24 18.90 6.78
C ARG A 75 -4.59 19.44 8.03
N ASP A 76 -4.59 20.76 8.14
CA ASP A 76 -4.38 21.43 9.42
C ASP A 76 -5.59 21.18 10.32
N LEU A 77 -5.37 20.55 11.48
CA LEU A 77 -6.45 20.20 12.40
C LEU A 77 -6.91 21.37 13.26
N ASP A 78 -6.10 22.41 13.44
CA ASP A 78 -6.48 23.59 14.23
C ASP A 78 -7.24 24.58 13.34
N GLU A 79 -6.69 24.90 12.17
CA GLU A 79 -7.30 25.83 11.21
C GLU A 79 -8.33 25.16 10.31
N GLN A 80 -8.44 23.84 10.35
CA GLN A 80 -9.38 23.05 9.54
C GLN A 80 -9.13 23.17 8.02
N LEU A 81 -7.95 23.64 7.59
CA LEU A 81 -7.56 23.89 6.20
C LEU A 81 -6.98 22.66 5.50
N ILE A 82 -7.27 22.52 4.21
CA ILE A 82 -6.60 21.51 3.36
C ILE A 82 -5.27 22.10 2.89
N LEU A 83 -4.17 21.49 3.31
CA LEU A 83 -2.81 21.92 2.95
C LEU A 83 -2.31 21.21 1.68
N ALA A 84 -2.69 19.95 1.49
CA ALA A 84 -2.30 19.19 0.30
C ALA A 84 -3.35 18.13 -0.03
N ALA A 85 -3.40 17.75 -1.30
CA ALA A 85 -4.18 16.62 -1.79
C ALA A 85 -3.33 15.83 -2.79
N ASP A 86 -3.36 14.51 -2.69
CA ASP A 86 -2.72 13.61 -3.64
C ASP A 86 -3.74 12.57 -4.13
N VAL A 87 -3.68 12.20 -5.40
CA VAL A 87 -4.56 11.19 -6.01
C VAL A 87 -3.67 10.16 -6.67
N ARG A 88 -3.72 8.93 -6.14
CA ARG A 88 -2.82 7.85 -6.55
C ARG A 88 -3.59 6.63 -7.04
N PRO A 89 -3.04 5.83 -7.97
CA PRO A 89 -3.68 4.60 -8.41
C PRO A 89 -4.08 3.69 -7.23
N ALA A 90 -5.25 3.05 -7.31
CA ALA A 90 -5.83 2.39 -6.13
C ALA A 90 -5.07 1.12 -5.66
N ASN A 91 -4.15 0.59 -6.45
CA ASN A 91 -3.26 -0.50 -6.06
C ASN A 91 -2.05 -0.01 -5.24
N GLU A 92 -1.77 1.29 -5.21
CA GLU A 92 -0.61 1.81 -4.47
C GLU A 92 -0.83 1.80 -2.95
N PRO A 93 0.24 1.53 -2.17
CA PRO A 93 0.23 1.71 -0.73
C PRO A 93 -0.06 3.16 -0.32
N GLU A 94 -0.86 3.34 0.74
CA GLU A 94 -1.29 4.66 1.18
C GLU A 94 -0.10 5.55 1.62
N HIS A 95 0.92 4.95 2.21
CA HIS A 95 2.08 5.65 2.74
C HIS A 95 2.93 6.38 1.69
N HIS A 96 2.83 6.02 0.40
CA HIS A 96 3.52 6.73 -0.69
C HIS A 96 3.04 8.17 -0.87
N ALA A 97 1.82 8.50 -0.43
CA ALA A 97 1.30 9.86 -0.51
C ALA A 97 1.88 10.79 0.57
N LEU A 98 2.51 10.25 1.63
CA LEU A 98 2.90 11.06 2.78
C LEU A 98 3.99 12.08 2.44
N GLU A 99 5.06 11.64 1.79
CA GLU A 99 6.20 12.49 1.43
C GLU A 99 5.81 13.73 0.60
N PRO A 100 5.16 13.59 -0.58
CA PRO A 100 4.81 14.76 -1.37
C PRO A 100 3.86 15.71 -0.64
N MET A 101 3.01 15.18 0.25
CA MET A 101 2.10 16.01 1.05
C MET A 101 2.82 16.79 2.16
N LEU A 102 3.82 16.19 2.81
CA LEU A 102 4.67 16.89 3.78
C LEU A 102 5.52 17.98 3.10
N ILE A 103 6.10 17.69 1.94
CA ILE A 103 6.83 18.68 1.13
C ILE A 103 5.90 19.84 0.75
N ALA A 104 4.69 19.54 0.29
CA ALA A 104 3.72 20.58 -0.07
C ALA A 104 3.32 21.46 1.13
N SER A 105 3.25 20.89 2.33
CA SER A 105 3.02 21.66 3.57
C SER A 105 4.20 22.58 3.89
N GLU A 106 5.42 22.08 3.80
CA GLU A 106 6.64 22.85 4.07
C GLU A 106 6.81 24.02 3.10
N LEU A 107 6.49 23.83 1.80
CA LEU A 107 6.50 24.89 0.80
C LEU A 107 5.47 26.01 1.06
N GLN A 108 4.53 25.80 1.97
CA GLN A 108 3.57 26.81 2.44
C GLN A 108 3.98 27.43 3.78
N ASP A 109 5.26 27.28 4.16
CA ASP A 109 5.82 27.73 5.44
C ASP A 109 5.09 27.15 6.66
N ARG A 110 4.49 25.96 6.51
CA ARG A 110 3.82 25.23 7.61
C ARG A 110 4.80 24.26 8.26
N GLN A 111 5.10 24.50 9.53
CA GLN A 111 5.90 23.59 10.35
C GLN A 111 5.01 22.51 10.97
N LEU A 112 5.35 21.24 10.71
CA LEU A 112 4.64 20.11 11.32
C LEU A 112 5.00 19.98 12.81
N SER A 113 4.00 20.13 13.67
CA SER A 113 4.14 19.97 15.12
C SER A 113 3.62 18.63 15.63
N GLU A 114 2.62 18.04 14.99
CA GLU A 114 2.00 16.76 15.33
C GLU A 114 1.34 16.18 14.08
N LEU A 115 1.41 14.86 13.88
CA LEU A 115 0.86 14.19 12.71
C LEU A 115 -0.15 13.11 13.08
N HIS A 116 -1.40 13.30 12.65
CA HIS A 116 -2.48 12.30 12.77
C HIS A 116 -2.62 11.51 11.49
N ILE A 117 -2.49 10.19 11.57
CA ILE A 117 -2.53 9.29 10.41
C ILE A 117 -3.33 8.02 10.65
N ASP A 118 -3.91 7.52 9.55
CA ASP A 118 -4.38 6.14 9.50
C ASP A 118 -3.20 5.15 9.44
N ARG A 119 -3.45 3.91 9.88
CA ARG A 119 -2.41 2.86 9.93
C ARG A 119 -1.76 2.56 8.58
N GLY A 120 -2.44 2.85 7.47
CA GLY A 120 -1.90 2.65 6.12
C GLY A 120 -0.65 3.51 5.84
N TYR A 121 -0.45 4.59 6.59
CA TYR A 121 0.70 5.49 6.47
C TYR A 121 1.90 5.08 7.31
N LEU A 122 1.74 4.14 8.26
CA LEU A 122 2.81 3.69 9.16
C LEU A 122 4.00 3.05 8.43
N GLY A 123 3.81 2.64 7.16
CA GLY A 123 4.88 2.07 6.33
C GLY A 123 5.82 3.11 5.71
N SER A 124 5.58 4.41 5.87
CA SER A 124 6.47 5.45 5.30
C SER A 124 7.75 5.58 6.11
N GLU A 125 8.88 5.73 5.43
CA GLU A 125 10.19 6.04 6.04
C GLU A 125 10.15 7.38 6.80
N TRP A 126 9.27 8.30 6.39
CA TRP A 126 9.04 9.57 7.09
C TRP A 126 8.55 9.39 8.52
N ILE A 127 7.87 8.30 8.84
CA ILE A 127 7.42 8.00 10.21
C ILE A 127 8.62 7.84 11.13
N ALA A 128 9.63 7.08 10.72
CA ALA A 128 10.85 6.90 11.50
C ALA A 128 11.64 8.22 11.61
N TRP A 129 11.68 9.00 10.54
CA TRP A 129 12.35 10.30 10.54
C TRP A 129 11.67 11.32 11.48
N LEU A 130 10.33 11.36 11.50
CA LEU A 130 9.56 12.23 12.40
C LEU A 130 9.71 11.80 13.86
N ASP A 131 9.69 10.49 14.12
CA ASP A 131 9.89 9.91 15.45
C ASP A 131 11.29 10.25 16.01
N ALA A 132 12.33 10.15 15.18
CA ALA A 132 13.70 10.54 15.54
C ALA A 132 13.86 12.04 15.90
N ARG A 133 12.89 12.87 15.48
CA ARG A 133 12.82 14.30 15.80
C ARG A 133 11.82 14.59 16.91
N GLU A 134 11.35 13.56 17.60
CA GLU A 134 10.36 13.63 18.69
C GLU A 134 9.06 14.31 18.27
N THR A 135 8.69 14.25 16.98
CA THR A 135 7.41 14.77 16.50
C THR A 135 6.29 13.81 16.92
N PRO A 136 5.27 14.27 17.67
CA PRO A 136 4.13 13.44 18.04
C PRO A 136 3.42 12.81 16.83
N LEU A 137 3.33 11.48 16.85
CA LEU A 137 2.65 10.68 15.84
C LEU A 137 1.41 10.02 16.45
N VAL A 138 0.23 10.42 16.00
CA VAL A 138 -1.05 9.90 16.49
C VAL A 138 -1.64 8.96 15.45
N CYS A 139 -1.77 7.68 15.82
CA CYS A 139 -2.38 6.66 14.96
C CYS A 139 -3.33 5.77 15.74
N LYS A 140 -4.43 5.35 15.09
CA LYS A 140 -5.40 4.44 15.70
C LYS A 140 -4.73 3.10 16.07
N PRO A 141 -4.85 2.64 17.33
CA PRO A 141 -4.24 1.39 17.76
C PRO A 141 -4.86 0.18 17.07
N TRP A 142 -4.08 -0.89 16.96
CA TRP A 142 -4.59 -2.19 16.51
C TRP A 142 -5.58 -2.75 17.55
N PRO A 143 -6.71 -3.36 17.13
CA PRO A 143 -7.56 -4.08 18.05
C PRO A 143 -6.76 -5.21 18.71
N ALA A 144 -6.90 -5.35 20.02
CA ALA A 144 -6.23 -6.38 20.81
C ALA A 144 -7.22 -7.42 21.35
N GLN A 145 -8.17 -7.84 20.52
CA GLN A 145 -9.10 -8.91 20.87
C GLN A 145 -8.49 -10.26 20.50
N ALA A 146 -8.51 -11.21 21.44
CA ALA A 146 -8.20 -12.60 21.15
C ALA A 146 -9.44 -13.36 20.68
N VAL A 147 -9.22 -14.40 19.89
CA VAL A 147 -10.21 -15.47 19.71
C VAL A 147 -10.33 -16.22 21.05
N LYS A 148 -11.55 -16.63 21.43
CA LYS A 148 -11.79 -17.36 22.69
C LYS A 148 -10.83 -18.54 22.82
N GLY A 149 -10.11 -18.62 23.94
CA GLY A 149 -9.13 -19.68 24.22
C GLY A 149 -7.71 -19.41 23.70
N HIS A 150 -7.44 -18.22 23.16
CA HIS A 150 -6.10 -17.81 22.72
C HIS A 150 -5.64 -16.53 23.43
N PHE A 151 -4.33 -16.30 23.44
CA PHE A 151 -3.75 -15.04 23.87
C PHE A 151 -4.00 -13.91 22.85
N SER A 152 -4.27 -12.72 23.37
CA SER A 152 -4.25 -11.47 22.63
C SER A 152 -2.82 -10.94 22.53
N LYS A 153 -2.59 -9.95 21.65
CA LYS A 153 -1.30 -9.24 21.60
C LYS A 153 -0.94 -8.52 22.91
N ARG A 154 -1.92 -8.19 23.76
CA ARG A 154 -1.68 -7.50 25.04
C ARG A 154 -1.08 -8.42 26.11
N ASP A 155 -1.22 -9.73 25.92
CA ASP A 155 -0.71 -10.69 26.89
C ASP A 155 0.81 -10.90 26.71
N PHE A 156 1.37 -10.44 25.58
CA PHE A 156 2.81 -10.49 25.30
C PHE A 156 3.49 -9.20 25.73
N GLN A 157 4.67 -9.33 26.32
CA GLN A 157 5.57 -8.22 26.62
C GLN A 157 6.59 -8.06 25.50
N LEU A 158 6.75 -6.84 24.99
CA LEU A 158 7.72 -6.51 23.96
C LEU A 158 8.75 -5.55 24.54
N ASP A 159 10.00 -5.99 24.61
CA ASP A 159 11.17 -5.16 24.91
C ASP A 159 11.84 -4.82 23.58
N LEU A 160 11.53 -3.63 23.05
CA LEU A 160 12.05 -3.20 21.75
C LEU A 160 13.49 -2.69 21.84
N GLU A 161 13.96 -2.29 23.02
CA GLU A 161 15.35 -1.88 23.26
C GLU A 161 16.28 -3.10 23.17
N ARG A 162 15.88 -4.22 23.79
CA ARG A 162 16.63 -5.49 23.74
C ARG A 162 16.25 -6.38 22.57
N LEU A 163 15.28 -5.95 21.75
CA LEU A 163 14.71 -6.74 20.67
C LEU A 163 14.28 -8.12 21.15
N GLN A 164 13.44 -8.18 22.17
CA GLN A 164 12.96 -9.41 22.78
C GLN A 164 11.44 -9.39 22.98
N ALA A 165 10.79 -10.51 22.68
CA ALA A 165 9.37 -10.70 22.96
C ALA A 165 9.21 -11.82 23.99
N THR A 166 8.39 -11.59 25.01
CA THR A 166 8.08 -12.54 26.08
C THR A 166 6.59 -12.86 26.06
N CYS A 167 6.26 -14.13 26.10
CA CYS A 167 4.86 -14.55 26.13
C CYS A 167 4.33 -14.75 27.56
N PRO A 168 3.00 -14.94 27.74
CA PRO A 168 2.37 -15.06 29.06
C PRO A 168 2.95 -16.16 29.94
N ALA A 169 3.46 -17.23 29.34
CA ALA A 169 4.12 -18.33 30.04
C ALA A 169 5.59 -18.03 30.43
N GLY A 170 6.07 -16.81 30.22
CA GLY A 170 7.43 -16.38 30.59
C GLY A 170 8.54 -16.80 29.61
N VAL A 171 8.19 -17.36 28.45
CA VAL A 171 9.17 -17.71 27.41
C VAL A 171 9.52 -16.48 26.60
N SER A 172 10.81 -16.20 26.46
CA SER A 172 11.32 -15.09 25.66
C SER A 172 12.01 -15.57 24.38
N VAL A 173 11.79 -14.84 23.28
CA VAL A 173 12.39 -15.08 21.96
C VAL A 173 12.93 -13.77 21.39
N PRO A 174 14.01 -13.80 20.59
CA PRO A 174 14.54 -12.60 19.96
C PRO A 174 13.61 -12.10 18.85
N ILE A 175 13.44 -10.78 18.79
CA ILE A 175 12.78 -10.07 17.71
C ILE A 175 13.84 -9.75 16.64
N ARG A 176 13.52 -10.04 15.38
CA ARG A 176 14.31 -9.60 14.23
C ARG A 176 13.46 -8.66 13.39
N PRO A 177 13.80 -7.37 13.29
CA PRO A 177 13.08 -6.41 12.47
C PRO A 177 12.85 -6.93 11.05
N GLY A 178 11.65 -6.68 10.50
CA GLY A 178 11.27 -7.12 9.16
C GLY A 178 10.91 -8.62 9.04
N THR A 179 10.92 -9.39 10.13
CA THR A 179 10.60 -10.83 10.08
C THR A 179 9.53 -11.21 11.10
N VAL A 180 8.86 -12.35 10.85
CA VAL A 180 7.89 -12.92 11.79
C VAL A 180 8.62 -13.72 12.86
N THR A 181 8.36 -13.39 14.12
CA THR A 181 8.87 -14.12 15.28
C THR A 181 7.82 -15.12 15.77
N HIS A 182 8.23 -16.38 15.99
CA HIS A 182 7.34 -17.44 16.45
C HIS A 182 7.73 -17.92 17.84
N PHE A 183 6.73 -18.08 18.73
CA PHE A 183 6.91 -18.76 20.00
C PHE A 183 6.75 -20.28 19.84
N PRO A 184 7.50 -21.10 20.58
CA PRO A 184 7.28 -22.54 20.60
C PRO A 184 5.90 -22.88 21.19
N ALA A 185 5.02 -23.51 20.40
CA ALA A 185 3.64 -23.81 20.80
C ALA A 185 3.51 -24.69 22.06
N VAL A 186 4.53 -25.52 22.35
CA VAL A 186 4.57 -26.36 23.56
C VAL A 186 4.96 -25.60 24.82
N ARG A 187 5.58 -24.42 24.68
CA ARG A 187 6.09 -23.64 25.83
C ARG A 187 5.34 -22.33 26.05
N CYS A 188 4.42 -22.00 25.15
CA CYS A 188 3.62 -20.80 25.20
C CYS A 188 2.15 -21.15 24.92
N GLN A 189 1.46 -21.62 25.97
CA GLN A 189 0.05 -22.03 25.97
C GLN A 189 -0.74 -21.23 27.00
#